data_AF-A0A7Y2IMV1-F1
#
_entry.id   AF-A0A7Y2IMV1-F1
#
_cell.length_a   1.000
_cell.length_b   1.000
_cell.length_c   1.000
_cell.angle_alpha   90.00
_cell.angle_beta   90.00
_cell.angle_gamma   90.00
#
_symmetry.space_group_name_H-M   'P 1'
#
loop_
_entity.id
_entity.type
_entity.pdbx_description
1 polymer ?
#
loop_
_entity_poly.entity_id
_entity_poly.type
_entity_poly.pdbx_seq_one_letter_code
_entity_poly.pdbx_strand_id
1 'polypeptide(L)'
;MLERLEGLRIIANAQALDAAVWPNGSRVFRLAADDVFLLGDGEVHLDDPHAIVELETGFSGMSMEPAAALDWLESTCEWELPGQRPAFAQGAVAGLAVKLWFDETEVFVMTASALAAELEERMP
;
A
#
# COMPACT_ATOMS: atom_id res chain seq x y z
N MET A 1 5.47 -2.76 15.24
CA MET A 1 5.39 -4.17 14.81
C MET A 1 4.49 -4.20 13.60
N LEU A 2 4.98 -4.73 12.49
CA LEU A 2 4.21 -4.97 11.28
C LEU A 2 3.25 -6.13 11.52
N GLU A 3 1.98 -5.89 11.27
CA GLU A 3 0.94 -6.89 11.41
C GLU A 3 0.60 -7.46 10.03
N ARG A 4 0.29 -8.76 9.98
CA ARG A 4 -0.20 -9.36 8.74
C ARG A 4 -1.52 -8.70 8.37
N LEU A 5 -1.63 -8.28 7.11
CA LEU A 5 -2.81 -7.64 6.58
C LEU A 5 -3.73 -8.67 5.93
N GLU A 6 -5.01 -8.35 5.94
CA GLU A 6 -6.04 -9.04 5.18
C GLU A 6 -6.77 -7.99 4.36
N GLY A 7 -6.82 -8.19 3.05
CA GLY A 7 -7.46 -7.28 2.12
C GLY A 7 -7.86 -8.01 0.85
N LEU A 8 -8.23 -7.26 -0.19
CA LEU A 8 -8.58 -7.82 -1.49
C LEU A 8 -7.49 -7.50 -2.50
N ARG A 9 -7.05 -8.50 -3.26
CA ARG A 9 -6.29 -8.29 -4.49
C ARG A 9 -7.25 -8.32 -5.66
N ILE A 10 -7.15 -7.30 -6.48
CA ILE A 10 -8.11 -6.99 -7.53
C ILE A 10 -7.32 -6.85 -8.82
N ILE A 11 -7.51 -7.79 -9.74
CA ILE A 11 -6.92 -7.78 -11.08
C ILE A 11 -8.03 -7.49 -12.08
N ALA A 12 -7.90 -6.41 -12.84
CA ALA A 12 -8.87 -6.01 -13.85
C ALA A 12 -8.25 -5.07 -14.88
N ASN A 13 -8.98 -4.75 -15.95
CA ASN A 13 -8.60 -3.73 -16.90
C ASN A 13 -8.27 -2.40 -16.19
N ALA A 14 -7.16 -1.77 -16.59
CA ALA A 14 -6.71 -0.50 -16.03
C ALA A 14 -7.81 0.58 -16.01
N GLN A 15 -8.57 0.71 -17.09
CA GLN A 15 -9.65 1.69 -17.21
C GLN A 15 -10.79 1.42 -16.22
N ALA A 16 -11.11 0.14 -15.96
CA ALA A 16 -12.14 -0.22 -14.99
C ALA A 16 -11.70 0.15 -13.56
N LEU A 17 -10.41 -0.04 -13.26
CA LEU A 17 -9.82 0.31 -11.97
C LEU A 17 -9.67 1.84 -11.80
N ASP A 18 -9.37 2.57 -12.88
CA ASP A 18 -9.32 4.03 -12.87
C ASP A 18 -10.72 4.67 -12.68
N ALA A 19 -11.77 4.00 -13.17
CA ALA A 19 -13.16 4.44 -13.02
C ALA A 19 -13.86 3.90 -11.75
N ALA A 20 -13.18 3.04 -10.98
CA ALA A 20 -13.76 2.38 -9.82
C ALA A 20 -14.11 3.38 -8.71
N VAL A 21 -15.25 3.13 -8.05
CA VAL A 21 -15.61 3.82 -6.81
C VAL A 21 -15.20 2.94 -5.65
N TRP A 22 -14.19 3.36 -4.91
CA TRP A 22 -13.63 2.59 -3.81
C TRP A 22 -14.46 2.77 -2.52
N PRO A 23 -14.59 1.72 -1.68
CA PRO A 23 -15.26 1.83 -0.38
C PRO A 23 -14.67 2.94 0.50
N ASN A 24 -15.54 3.68 1.19
CA ASN A 24 -15.10 4.74 2.10
C ASN A 24 -14.21 4.18 3.22
N GLY A 25 -13.09 4.85 3.49
CA GLY A 25 -12.14 4.43 4.52
C GLY A 25 -11.20 3.30 4.10
N SER A 26 -11.30 2.81 2.86
CA SER A 26 -10.32 1.87 2.31
C SER A 26 -9.04 2.59 1.85
N ARG A 27 -7.90 1.88 1.91
CA ARG A 27 -6.65 2.30 1.28
C ARG A 27 -6.46 1.52 -0.01
N VAL A 28 -6.23 2.23 -1.11
CA VAL A 28 -6.16 1.67 -2.46
C VAL A 28 -4.72 1.71 -2.95
N PHE A 29 -4.04 0.57 -2.91
CA PHE A 29 -2.65 0.46 -3.36
C PHE A 29 -2.63 0.02 -4.83
N ARG A 30 -2.40 0.97 -5.74
CA ARG A 30 -2.30 0.74 -7.19
C ARG A 30 -0.95 0.09 -7.54
N LEU A 31 -0.84 -1.23 -7.35
CA LEU A 31 0.43 -1.96 -7.48
C LEU A 31 0.96 -1.99 -8.92
N ALA A 32 0.04 -2.07 -9.89
CA ALA A 32 0.28 -1.94 -11.32
C ALA A 32 -0.94 -1.28 -11.99
N ALA A 33 -0.87 -1.06 -13.30
CA ALA A 33 -1.99 -0.50 -14.06
C ALA A 33 -3.23 -1.41 -14.02
N ASP A 34 -3.09 -2.70 -13.79
CA ASP A 34 -4.14 -3.72 -13.79
C ASP A 34 -4.24 -4.46 -12.44
N ASP A 35 -3.49 -4.03 -11.41
CA ASP A 35 -3.38 -4.69 -10.11
C ASP A 35 -3.58 -3.69 -8.96
N VAL A 36 -4.56 -3.95 -8.11
CA VAL A 36 -4.86 -3.17 -6.91
C VAL A 36 -4.88 -4.10 -5.70
N PHE A 37 -4.21 -3.67 -4.62
CA PHE A 37 -4.48 -4.19 -3.29
C PHE A 37 -5.36 -3.20 -2.53
N LEU A 38 -6.54 -3.65 -2.12
CA LEU A 38 -7.50 -2.88 -1.35
C LEU A 38 -7.43 -3.33 0.11
N LEU A 39 -7.10 -2.39 0.99
CA LEU A 39 -7.11 -2.63 2.44
C LEU A 39 -8.30 -1.91 3.08
N GLY A 40 -9.17 -2.67 3.72
CA GLY A 40 -10.39 -2.19 4.35
C GLY A 40 -11.61 -3.01 3.94
N ASP A 41 -12.74 -2.74 4.60
CA ASP A 41 -13.98 -3.47 4.37
C ASP A 41 -14.82 -2.81 3.28
N GLY A 42 -15.48 -3.63 2.45
CA GLY A 42 -16.46 -3.17 1.49
C GLY A 42 -16.57 -4.06 0.25
N GLU A 43 -17.68 -3.90 -0.47
CA GLU A 43 -17.87 -4.53 -1.77
C GLU A 43 -17.27 -3.64 -2.86
N VAL A 44 -16.61 -4.27 -3.84
CA VAL A 44 -16.04 -3.58 -5.00
C VAL A 44 -16.84 -3.98 -6.23
N HIS A 45 -17.37 -2.98 -6.93
CA HIS A 45 -18.03 -3.15 -8.21
C HIS A 45 -17.15 -2.58 -9.32
N LEU A 46 -16.78 -3.44 -10.27
CA LEU A 46 -16.00 -3.06 -11.45
C LEU A 46 -16.80 -3.33 -12.71
N ASP A 47 -16.72 -2.42 -13.67
CA ASP A 47 -17.20 -2.63 -15.03
C ASP A 47 -16.17 -3.43 -15.84
N ASP A 48 -15.89 -4.65 -15.37
CA ASP A 48 -15.02 -5.61 -16.04
C ASP A 48 -15.52 -7.05 -15.78
N PRO A 49 -16.04 -7.76 -16.80
CA PRO A 49 -16.54 -9.12 -16.63
C PRO A 49 -15.44 -10.15 -16.36
N HIS A 50 -14.16 -9.77 -16.48
CA HIS A 50 -13.00 -10.61 -16.23
C HIS A 50 -12.24 -10.22 -14.97
N ALA A 51 -12.79 -9.31 -14.16
CA ALA A 51 -12.19 -8.93 -12.89
C ALA A 51 -12.03 -10.15 -11.97
N ILE A 52 -10.85 -10.27 -11.38
CA ILE A 52 -10.54 -11.24 -10.33
C ILE A 52 -10.46 -10.47 -9.03
N VAL A 53 -11.28 -10.85 -8.05
CA VAL A 53 -11.28 -10.28 -6.71
C VAL A 53 -11.09 -11.43 -5.72
N GLU A 54 -9.94 -11.45 -5.07
CA GLU A 54 -9.56 -12.53 -4.14
C GLU A 54 -9.04 -11.98 -2.82
N LEU A 55 -9.16 -12.78 -1.77
CA LEU A 55 -8.55 -12.49 -0.49
C LEU A 55 -7.02 -12.51 -0.62
N GLU A 56 -6.36 -11.46 -0.17
CA GLU A 56 -4.90 -11.31 -0.18
C GLU A 56 -4.38 -11.09 1.24
N THR A 57 -3.35 -11.84 1.59
CA THR A 57 -2.79 -11.90 2.95
C THR A 57 -1.26 -11.99 2.97
N GLY A 58 -0.62 -11.79 1.82
CA GLY A 58 0.83 -11.85 1.62
C GLY A 58 1.57 -10.56 1.97
N PHE A 59 0.87 -9.56 2.52
CA PHE A 59 1.45 -8.30 2.97
C PHE A 59 1.35 -8.16 4.48
N SER A 60 2.35 -7.50 5.05
CA SER A 60 2.32 -7.00 6.42
C SER A 60 2.53 -5.49 6.41
N GLY A 61 1.95 -4.78 7.37
CA GLY A 61 2.10 -3.34 7.45
C GLY A 61 1.82 -2.77 8.82
N MET A 62 2.11 -1.47 8.95
CA MET A 62 1.82 -0.69 10.14
C MET A 62 1.67 0.79 9.80
N SER A 63 0.91 1.49 10.63
CA SER A 63 0.84 2.95 10.61
C SER A 63 2.01 3.56 11.39
N MET A 64 2.56 4.63 10.85
CA MET A 64 3.55 5.47 11.51
C MET A 64 3.05 6.92 11.59
N GLU A 65 3.45 7.62 12.64
CA GLU A 65 3.25 9.07 12.73
C GLU A 65 4.02 9.76 11.58
N PRO A 66 3.45 10.77 10.90
CA PRO A 66 4.05 11.35 9.70
C PRO A 66 5.47 11.88 9.87
N ALA A 67 5.80 12.60 10.95
CA ALA A 67 7.15 13.12 11.15
C ALA A 67 8.16 11.99 11.35
N ALA A 68 7.85 11.02 12.20
CA ALA A 68 8.73 9.85 12.43
C ALA A 68 8.96 9.03 11.15
N ALA A 69 7.90 8.86 10.32
CA ALA A 69 8.02 8.17 9.04
C ALA A 69 8.91 8.94 8.07
N LEU A 70 8.74 10.26 7.96
CA LEU A 70 9.53 11.10 7.05
C LEU A 70 11.01 11.13 7.46
N ASP A 71 11.32 11.28 8.75
CA ASP A 71 12.71 11.24 9.25
C ASP A 71 13.42 9.94 8.86
N TRP A 72 12.72 8.80 9.00
CA TRP A 72 13.26 7.49 8.59
C TRP A 72 13.41 7.38 7.07
N LEU A 73 12.39 7.77 6.31
CA LEU A 73 12.40 7.69 4.86
C LEU A 73 13.48 8.58 4.24
N GLU A 74 13.68 9.81 4.74
CA GLU A 74 14.74 10.71 4.27
C GLU A 74 16.14 10.11 4.41
N SER A 75 16.35 9.26 5.41
CA SER A 75 17.65 8.61 5.66
C SER A 75 17.87 7.30 4.90
N THR A 76 16.80 6.66 4.40
CA THR A 76 16.83 5.30 3.85
C THR A 76 16.27 5.15 2.44
N CYS A 77 15.62 6.19 1.93
CA CYS A 77 15.00 6.25 0.61
C CYS A 77 15.92 6.98 -0.37
N GLU A 78 16.22 6.33 -1.49
CA GLU A 78 17.08 6.90 -2.55
C GLU A 78 16.28 7.60 -3.66
N TRP A 79 14.94 7.62 -3.55
CA TRP A 79 14.03 8.15 -4.54
C TRP A 79 13.15 9.26 -3.97
N GLU A 80 12.62 10.10 -4.86
CA GLU A 80 11.80 11.26 -4.48
C GLU A 80 10.46 10.83 -3.91
N LEU A 81 10.19 11.19 -2.65
CA LEU A 81 8.92 10.94 -2.00
C LEU A 81 7.82 11.86 -2.57
N PRO A 82 6.56 11.40 -2.64
CA PRO A 82 5.46 12.23 -3.13
C PRO A 82 5.25 13.49 -2.26
N GLY A 83 5.17 14.65 -2.91
CA GLY A 83 4.87 15.93 -2.22
C GLY A 83 3.38 16.22 -2.01
N GLN A 84 2.49 15.45 -2.66
CA GLN A 84 1.03 15.59 -2.54
C GLN A 84 0.45 14.46 -1.71
N ARG A 85 -0.69 14.71 -1.04
CA ARG A 85 -1.39 13.75 -0.21
C ARG A 85 -2.91 13.77 -0.50
N PRO A 86 -3.62 12.64 -0.42
CA PRO A 86 -3.07 11.30 -0.21
C PRO A 86 -2.28 10.81 -1.43
N ALA A 87 -1.26 9.98 -1.20
CA ALA A 87 -0.45 9.42 -2.27
C ALA A 87 0.01 8.00 -1.97
N PHE A 88 0.02 7.17 -3.01
CA PHE A 88 0.67 5.86 -3.01
C PHE A 88 2.03 5.97 -3.69
N ALA A 89 3.05 5.36 -3.08
CA ALA A 89 4.34 5.14 -3.71
C ALA A 89 4.87 3.75 -3.37
N GLN A 90 5.73 3.22 -4.23
CA GLN A 90 6.41 1.96 -3.99
C GLN A 90 7.83 2.02 -4.50
N GLY A 91 8.76 1.45 -3.74
CA GLY A 91 10.18 1.51 -4.05
C GLY A 91 11.02 0.82 -2.99
N ALA A 92 12.34 0.89 -3.16
CA ALA A 92 13.27 0.40 -2.16
C ALA A 92 13.35 1.38 -0.98
N VAL A 93 13.15 0.89 0.24
CA VAL A 93 13.38 1.63 1.49
C VAL A 93 14.23 0.75 2.39
N ALA A 94 15.36 1.29 2.86
CA ALA A 94 16.35 0.52 3.62
C ALA A 94 16.75 -0.80 2.92
N GLY A 95 16.79 -0.81 1.57
CA GLY A 95 17.13 -1.99 0.78
C GLY A 95 16.03 -3.07 0.67
N LEU A 96 14.79 -2.80 1.07
CA LEU A 96 13.65 -3.70 0.96
C LEU A 96 12.55 -3.11 0.07
N ALA A 97 11.81 -3.98 -0.62
CA ALA A 97 10.65 -3.56 -1.39
C ALA A 97 9.51 -3.14 -0.45
N VAL A 98 9.19 -1.85 -0.45
CA VAL A 98 8.19 -1.25 0.42
C VAL A 98 7.13 -0.51 -0.41
N LYS A 99 5.91 -0.54 0.09
CA LYS A 99 4.73 0.17 -0.40
C LYS A 99 4.32 1.15 0.69
N LEU A 100 4.14 2.41 0.31
CA LEU A 100 3.86 3.52 1.21
C LEU A 100 2.55 4.16 0.81
N TRP A 101 1.70 4.41 1.79
CA TRP A 101 0.53 5.27 1.65
C TRP A 101 0.70 6.47 2.56
N PHE A 102 0.74 7.66 1.97
CA PHE A 102 0.86 8.92 2.66
C PHE A 102 -0.51 9.56 2.77
N ASP A 103 -0.93 9.91 3.99
CA ASP A 103 -2.04 10.84 4.22
C ASP A 103 -1.65 11.93 5.24
N GLU A 104 -2.62 12.74 5.67
CA GLU A 104 -2.33 13.83 6.61
C GLU A 104 -2.12 13.36 8.05
N THR A 105 -2.61 12.18 8.39
CA THR A 105 -2.65 11.64 9.76
C THR A 105 -1.59 10.57 10.02
N GLU A 106 -1.16 9.86 8.98
CA GLU A 106 -0.20 8.77 9.07
C GLU A 106 0.56 8.53 7.75
N VAL A 107 1.65 7.78 7.87
CA VAL A 107 2.25 7.06 6.74
C VAL A 107 2.08 5.58 7.02
N PHE A 108 1.33 4.90 6.16
CA PHE A 108 1.17 3.46 6.24
C PHE A 108 2.28 2.78 5.44
N VAL A 109 3.06 1.95 6.13
CA VAL A 109 4.20 1.22 5.58
C VAL A 109 3.79 -0.24 5.41
N MET A 110 4.01 -0.78 4.21
CA MET A 110 3.65 -2.14 3.85
C MET A 110 4.79 -2.83 3.10
N THR A 111 5.04 -4.09 3.42
CA THR A 111 5.96 -4.95 2.67
C THR A 111 5.37 -6.35 2.53
N ALA A 112 6.01 -7.21 1.72
CA ALA A 112 5.64 -8.62 1.68
C ALA A 112 5.84 -9.24 3.08
N SER A 113 4.90 -10.06 3.55
CA SER A 113 4.97 -10.63 4.92
C SER A 113 6.25 -11.42 5.17
N ALA A 114 6.83 -12.03 4.13
CA ALA A 114 8.12 -12.73 4.22
C ALA A 114 9.31 -11.81 4.56
N LEU A 115 9.17 -10.51 4.36
CA LEU A 115 10.18 -9.48 4.65
C LEU A 115 9.83 -8.65 5.91
N ALA A 116 8.72 -8.96 6.60
CA ALA A 116 8.23 -8.14 7.70
C ALA A 116 9.24 -8.03 8.85
N ALA A 117 9.81 -9.15 9.31
CA ALA A 117 10.80 -9.16 10.38
C ALA A 117 12.08 -8.38 10.00
N GLU A 118 12.54 -8.55 8.76
CA GLU A 118 13.71 -7.83 8.25
C GLU A 118 13.44 -6.31 8.15
N LEU A 119 12.23 -5.90 7.78
CA LEU A 119 11.87 -4.49 7.77
C LEU A 119 11.80 -3.93 9.19
N GLU A 120 11.22 -4.66 10.15
CA GLU A 120 11.19 -4.26 11.55
C GLU A 120 12.58 -4.00 12.13
N GLU A 121 13.56 -4.83 11.81
CA GLU A 121 14.95 -4.66 12.26
C GLU A 121 15.63 -3.41 11.66
N ARG A 122 15.12 -2.91 10.53
CA ARG A 122 15.67 -1.74 9.79
C ARG A 122 14.86 -0.46 10.03
N MET A 123 13.74 -0.56 10.74
CA MET A 123 12.94 0.58 11.17
C MET A 123 13.57 1.21 12.43
N PRO A 124 13.31 2.52 12.67
CA PRO A 124 13.86 3.24 13.82
C PRO A 124 13.34 2.73 15.16
#